data_AF-A0A2P8HDF2-F1
#
_entry.id   AF-A0A2P8HDF2-F1
#
_cell.length_a   1.000
_cell.length_b   1.000
_cell.length_c   1.000
_cell.angle_alpha   90.00
_cell.angle_beta   90.00
_cell.angle_gamma   90.00
#
_symmetry.space_group_name_H-M   'P 1'
#
loop_
_entity.id
_entity.type
_entity.pdbx_description
1 polymer ?
#
loop_
_entity_poly.entity_id
_entity_poly.type
_entity_poly.pdbx_seq_one_letter_code
_entity_poly.pdbx_strand_id
1 'polypeptide(L)'
;MKQIKYNELPEVLTAEIVAILMDMEKQQTSEWRELYRSMSFDEKNKYYELKNIREKELLQKEKAEKEKNITQEDSDNAFRSFWVRYVNLDKHHSDITFEEELEVTMDKAFYTPEKIKELYSNKVVNRILFRREYLNNEELFTFFWATKSPFSQWHSAHFKATTFIGAANEEAVEKLLAGAFPVSEQRYSSAEQFMMYHKAMLFLDRTTAKQIMSTNDVRNIKELGRQVKHFDENVWKYHRSNIVYEGNKAKFTQNEALKEALLATQGTTLVEAAPNDTIWGIGLTQDDVGAQRRETWSGKNLLGEILTQIRVELMGEY
;
A
#
# COMPACT_ATOMS: atom_id res chain seq x y z
N MET A 1 53.27 6.01 19.59
CA MET A 1 53.14 4.86 18.66
C MET A 1 54.47 4.15 18.61
N LYS A 2 54.53 2.83 18.89
CA LYS A 2 55.77 2.06 18.70
C LYS A 2 56.11 2.09 17.20
N GLN A 3 57.35 2.44 16.85
CA GLN A 3 57.86 2.30 15.48
C GLN A 3 57.88 0.81 15.14
N ILE A 4 56.96 0.37 14.27
CA ILE A 4 56.97 -0.99 13.74
C ILE A 4 58.07 -1.03 12.69
N LYS A 5 59.16 -1.76 12.96
CA LYS A 5 60.22 -2.00 11.98
C LYS A 5 59.83 -3.19 11.09
N TYR A 6 60.29 -3.21 9.83
CA TYR A 6 59.94 -4.23 8.83
C TYR A 6 60.14 -5.68 9.33
N ASN A 7 61.20 -5.91 10.08
CA ASN A 7 61.58 -7.20 10.64
C ASN A 7 60.58 -7.71 11.71
N GLU A 8 59.61 -6.89 12.09
CA GLU A 8 58.55 -7.17 13.06
C GLU A 8 57.16 -7.23 12.41
N LEU A 9 57.06 -7.09 11.07
CA LEU A 9 55.81 -7.36 10.37
C LEU A 9 55.58 -8.89 10.38
N PRO A 10 54.47 -9.38 10.94
CA PRO A 10 54.17 -10.80 10.91
C PRO A 10 54.04 -11.28 9.47
N GLU A 11 54.46 -12.53 9.22
CA GLU A 11 54.29 -13.22 7.93
C GLU A 11 52.83 -13.21 7.43
N VAL A 12 51.88 -13.00 8.35
CA VAL A 12 50.46 -12.82 8.07
C VAL A 12 50.04 -11.41 8.46
N LEU A 13 49.69 -10.58 7.47
CA LEU A 13 49.09 -9.27 7.68
C LEU A 13 47.72 -9.42 8.34
N THR A 14 47.63 -9.09 9.63
CA THR A 14 46.36 -9.07 10.38
C THR A 14 45.54 -7.83 10.04
N ALA A 15 44.22 -7.85 10.33
CA ALA A 15 43.34 -6.70 10.09
C ALA A 15 43.78 -5.42 10.84
N GLU A 16 44.40 -5.56 12.00
CA GLU A 16 44.96 -4.43 12.77
C GLU A 16 46.17 -3.80 12.07
N ILE A 17 47.04 -4.63 11.51
CA ILE A 17 48.24 -4.18 10.81
C ILE A 17 47.86 -3.51 9.49
N VAL A 18 46.91 -4.08 8.75
CA VAL A 18 46.37 -3.46 7.53
C VAL A 18 45.79 -2.07 7.85
N ALA A 19 45.08 -1.90 8.97
CA ALA A 19 44.54 -0.60 9.38
C ALA A 19 45.64 0.43 9.69
N ILE A 20 46.72 0.02 10.36
CA ILE A 20 47.88 0.89 10.62
C ILE A 20 48.54 1.31 9.30
N LEU A 21 48.75 0.35 8.39
CA LEU A 21 49.33 0.62 7.07
C LEU A 21 48.47 1.57 6.23
N MET A 22 47.14 1.39 6.25
CA MET A 22 46.20 2.30 5.58
C MET A 22 46.28 3.74 6.12
N ASP A 23 46.43 3.92 7.44
CA ASP A 23 46.57 5.25 8.04
C ASP A 23 47.91 5.89 7.67
N MET A 24 48.99 5.10 7.72
CA MET A 24 50.33 5.55 7.31
C MET A 24 50.40 5.91 5.81
N GLU A 25 49.70 5.16 4.94
CA GLU A 25 49.54 5.46 3.51
C GLU A 25 48.72 6.74 3.31
N LYS A 26 47.59 6.89 3.99
CA LYS A 26 46.72 8.07 3.90
C LYS A 26 47.46 9.34 4.32
N GLN A 27 48.26 9.26 5.37
CA GLN A 27 49.08 10.38 5.87
C GLN A 27 50.40 10.55 5.11
N GLN A 28 50.73 9.64 4.20
CA GLN A 28 51.98 9.64 3.43
C GLN A 28 53.22 9.79 4.32
N THR A 29 53.27 9.03 5.42
CA THR A 29 54.38 9.07 6.38
C THR A 29 55.72 8.66 5.75
N SER A 30 56.83 9.10 6.33
CA SER A 30 58.18 8.68 5.91
C SER A 30 58.35 7.17 5.97
N GLU A 31 57.83 6.56 7.02
CA GLU A 31 57.86 5.14 7.34
C GLU A 31 57.08 4.32 6.31
N TRP A 32 55.91 4.80 5.89
CA TRP A 32 55.16 4.19 4.78
C TRP A 32 55.97 4.18 3.49
N ARG A 33 56.58 5.31 3.13
CA ARG A 33 57.33 5.43 1.87
C ARG A 33 58.55 4.51 1.85
N GLU A 34 59.23 4.36 2.98
CA GLU A 34 60.37 3.45 3.11
C GLU A 34 59.91 1.99 3.00
N LEU A 35 58.89 1.60 3.77
CA LEU A 35 58.31 0.26 3.75
C LEU A 35 57.76 -0.12 2.36
N TYR A 36 57.01 0.77 1.73
CA TYR A 36 56.43 0.53 0.41
C TYR A 36 57.51 0.41 -0.68
N ARG A 37 58.64 1.10 -0.54
CA ARG A 37 59.79 0.96 -1.46
C ARG A 37 60.49 -0.39 -1.27
N SER A 38 60.57 -0.91 -0.04
CA SER A 38 61.20 -2.20 0.24
C SER A 38 60.33 -3.41 -0.10
N MET A 39 59.01 -3.24 -0.25
CA MET A 39 58.09 -4.31 -0.64
C MET A 39 58.27 -4.77 -2.10
N SER A 40 58.27 -6.10 -2.27
CA SER A 40 58.13 -6.78 -3.55
C SER A 40 56.76 -6.55 -4.20
N PHE A 41 56.62 -6.99 -5.46
CA PHE A 41 55.37 -6.87 -6.19
C PHE A 41 54.23 -7.67 -5.53
N ASP A 42 54.50 -8.89 -5.08
CA ASP A 42 53.50 -9.77 -4.47
C ASP A 42 53.04 -9.25 -3.10
N GLU A 43 53.94 -8.68 -2.30
CA GLU A 43 53.60 -8.04 -1.02
C GLU A 43 52.71 -6.81 -1.22
N LYS A 44 52.98 -5.98 -2.24
CA LYS A 44 52.12 -4.84 -2.60
C LYS A 44 50.73 -5.30 -3.01
N ASN A 45 50.65 -6.32 -3.86
CA ASN A 45 49.37 -6.90 -4.26
C ASN A 45 48.59 -7.43 -3.06
N LYS A 46 49.28 -8.12 -2.13
CA LYS A 46 48.64 -8.65 -0.93
C LYS A 46 48.12 -7.55 0.00
N TYR A 47 48.89 -6.48 0.17
CA TYR A 47 48.45 -5.30 0.91
C TYR A 47 47.19 -4.68 0.29
N TYR A 48 47.18 -4.44 -1.02
CA TYR A 48 46.03 -3.82 -1.69
C TYR A 48 44.77 -4.72 -1.69
N GLU A 49 44.92 -6.04 -1.80
CA GLU A 49 43.82 -6.99 -1.62
C GLU A 49 43.18 -6.85 -0.23
N LEU A 50 44.01 -6.87 0.83
CA LEU A 50 43.54 -6.77 2.20
C LEU A 50 42.99 -5.37 2.53
N LYS A 51 43.59 -4.32 1.99
CA LYS A 51 43.08 -2.94 2.08
C LYS A 51 41.67 -2.84 1.48
N ASN A 52 41.47 -3.39 0.28
CA ASN A 52 40.15 -3.38 -0.37
C ASN A 52 39.09 -4.13 0.45
N ILE A 53 39.45 -5.26 1.07
CA ILE A 53 38.56 -6.00 1.98
C ILE A 53 38.22 -5.12 3.19
N ARG A 54 39.22 -4.50 3.81
CA ARG A 54 39.05 -3.66 5.00
C ARG A 54 38.22 -2.40 4.73
N GLU A 55 38.41 -1.77 3.57
CA GLU A 55 37.61 -0.61 3.15
C GLU A 55 36.13 -0.99 2.97
N LYS A 56 35.84 -2.17 2.42
CA LYS A 56 34.47 -2.69 2.33
C LYS A 56 33.87 -2.95 3.72
N GLU A 57 34.63 -3.53 4.65
CA GLU A 57 34.19 -3.75 6.04
C GLU A 57 33.86 -2.43 6.75
N LEU A 58 34.74 -1.42 6.60
CA LEU A 58 34.54 -0.10 7.20
C LEU A 58 33.30 0.59 6.62
N LEU A 59 33.11 0.54 5.30
CA LEU A 59 31.93 1.09 4.64
C LEU A 59 30.64 0.40 5.11
N GLN A 60 30.65 -0.93 5.27
CA GLN A 60 29.51 -1.68 5.83
C GLN A 60 29.25 -1.28 7.28
N LYS A 61 30.28 -1.09 8.09
CA LYS A 61 30.15 -0.66 9.48
C LYS A 61 29.59 0.76 9.59
N GLU A 62 30.08 1.70 8.77
CA GLU A 62 29.53 3.05 8.68
C GLU A 62 28.07 3.07 8.23
N LYS A 63 27.71 2.21 7.26
CA LYS A 63 26.31 2.04 6.84
C LYS A 63 25.45 1.50 7.99
N ALA A 64 25.93 0.48 8.71
CA ALA A 64 25.22 -0.08 9.86
C ALA A 64 25.11 0.91 11.03
N GLU A 65 26.11 1.76 11.28
CA GLU A 65 26.05 2.82 12.29
C GLU A 65 25.08 3.94 11.88
N LYS A 66 25.03 4.31 10.59
CA LYS A 66 24.01 5.23 10.07
C LYS A 66 22.61 4.66 10.23
N GLU A 67 22.41 3.37 9.93
CA GLU A 67 21.13 2.68 10.11
C GLU A 67 20.73 2.60 11.60
N LYS A 68 21.67 2.47 12.53
CA LYS A 68 21.39 2.50 13.99
C LYS A 68 20.88 3.85 14.51
N ASN A 69 21.19 4.96 13.81
CA ASN A 69 20.78 6.30 14.21
C ASN A 69 19.44 6.74 13.59
N ILE A 70 18.83 5.92 12.73
CA ILE A 70 17.50 6.19 12.16
C ILE A 70 16.44 5.82 13.20
N THR A 71 15.61 6.77 13.60
CA THR A 71 14.48 6.49 14.48
C THR A 71 13.31 5.85 13.72
N GLN A 72 12.37 5.23 14.45
CA GLN A 72 11.14 4.73 13.84
C GLN A 72 10.34 5.86 13.18
N GLU A 73 10.35 7.05 13.79
CA GLU A 73 9.65 8.23 13.26
C GLU A 73 10.29 8.72 11.96
N ASP A 74 11.63 8.68 11.84
CA ASP A 74 12.31 9.01 10.58
C ASP A 74 11.95 8.02 9.47
N SER A 75 11.89 6.72 9.80
CA SER A 75 11.47 5.67 8.88
C SER A 75 10.01 5.85 8.43
N ASP A 76 9.12 6.17 9.37
CA ASP A 76 7.71 6.42 9.10
C ASP A 76 7.51 7.63 8.20
N ASN A 77 8.23 8.72 8.47
CA ASN A 77 8.15 9.94 7.68
C ASN A 77 8.72 9.74 6.27
N ALA A 78 9.81 8.98 6.13
CA ALA A 78 10.33 8.59 4.82
C ALA A 78 9.31 7.76 4.04
N PHE A 79 8.62 6.83 4.68
CA PHE A 79 7.59 6.00 4.04
C PHE A 79 6.35 6.78 3.63
N ARG A 80 5.83 7.65 4.50
CA ARG A 80 4.70 8.54 4.17
C ARG A 80 5.06 9.43 2.97
N SER A 81 6.27 9.99 2.98
CA SER A 81 6.77 10.80 1.86
C SER A 81 6.90 9.99 0.57
N PHE A 82 7.33 8.73 0.67
CA PHE A 82 7.35 7.80 -0.45
C PHE A 82 5.94 7.58 -1.03
N TRP A 83 4.92 7.32 -0.20
CA TRP A 83 3.54 7.13 -0.67
C TRP A 83 2.99 8.35 -1.40
N VAL A 84 3.15 9.53 -0.80
CA VAL A 84 2.72 10.78 -1.44
C VAL A 84 3.41 10.95 -2.79
N ARG A 85 4.71 10.66 -2.87
CA ARG A 85 5.45 10.73 -4.13
C ARG A 85 5.00 9.67 -5.13
N TYR A 86 4.81 8.44 -4.68
CA TYR A 86 4.35 7.31 -5.48
C TYR A 86 3.00 7.61 -6.11
N VAL A 87 2.00 7.96 -5.31
CA VAL A 87 0.65 8.27 -5.80
C VAL A 87 0.61 9.49 -6.72
N ASN A 88 1.52 10.46 -6.55
CA ASN A 88 1.58 11.65 -7.39
C ASN A 88 2.39 11.46 -8.69
N LEU A 89 3.43 10.62 -8.69
CA LEU A 89 4.28 10.38 -9.88
C LEU A 89 3.80 9.19 -10.71
N ASP A 90 3.19 8.19 -10.10
CA ASP A 90 2.87 6.89 -10.71
C ASP A 90 1.48 6.83 -11.37
N LYS A 91 0.80 7.97 -11.51
CA LYS A 91 -0.46 8.09 -12.30
C LYS A 91 -0.32 7.73 -13.79
N HIS A 92 0.88 7.37 -14.23
CA HIS A 92 1.24 7.10 -15.62
C HIS A 92 1.59 5.64 -15.92
N HIS A 93 1.47 4.72 -14.97
CA HIS A 93 1.57 3.28 -15.26
C HIS A 93 0.21 2.71 -15.70
N SER A 94 0.27 1.63 -16.48
CA SER A 94 -0.77 1.02 -17.31
C SER A 94 -2.05 0.52 -16.62
N ASP A 95 -2.24 0.79 -15.33
CA ASP A 95 -3.39 0.42 -14.53
C ASP A 95 -3.91 1.63 -13.75
N ILE A 96 -5.16 2.00 -14.01
CA ILE A 96 -5.91 3.02 -13.27
C ILE A 96 -6.54 2.42 -12.01
N THR A 97 -6.80 3.26 -11.00
CA THR A 97 -7.55 2.84 -9.82
C THR A 97 -8.99 2.46 -10.19
N PHE A 98 -9.66 1.65 -9.37
CA PHE A 98 -11.07 1.30 -9.59
C PHE A 98 -11.98 2.55 -9.65
N GLU A 99 -11.68 3.57 -8.84
CA GLU A 99 -12.43 4.82 -8.84
C GLU A 99 -12.20 5.63 -10.13
N GLU A 100 -10.95 5.71 -10.62
CA GLU A 100 -10.65 6.34 -11.91
C GLU A 100 -11.27 5.55 -13.08
N GLU A 101 -11.28 4.21 -13.01
CA GLU A 101 -11.95 3.37 -14.00
C GLU A 101 -13.44 3.68 -14.07
N LEU A 102 -14.11 3.80 -12.93
CA LEU A 102 -15.50 4.23 -12.86
C LEU A 102 -15.70 5.64 -13.43
N GLU A 103 -14.86 6.61 -13.05
CA GLU A 103 -14.92 7.98 -13.58
C GLU A 103 -14.83 7.97 -15.12
N VAL A 104 -13.89 7.20 -15.68
CA VAL A 104 -13.72 7.03 -17.14
C VAL A 104 -14.91 6.28 -17.78
N THR A 105 -15.42 5.23 -17.14
CA THR A 105 -16.60 4.49 -17.61
C THR A 105 -17.81 5.43 -17.76
N MET A 106 -18.02 6.31 -16.78
CA MET A 106 -19.21 7.16 -16.69
C MET A 106 -19.14 8.42 -17.58
N ASP A 107 -17.96 9.04 -17.74
CA ASP A 107 -17.79 10.20 -18.60
C ASP A 107 -17.62 9.80 -20.08
N LYS A 108 -18.75 9.36 -20.66
CA LYS A 108 -18.84 8.95 -22.07
C LYS A 108 -18.61 10.13 -23.04
N ALA A 109 -18.80 11.37 -22.58
CA ALA A 109 -18.65 12.56 -23.41
C ALA A 109 -17.16 12.87 -23.66
N PHE A 110 -16.33 12.80 -22.63
CA PHE A 110 -14.89 13.03 -22.75
C PHE A 110 -14.12 11.78 -23.21
N TYR A 111 -14.42 10.61 -22.64
CA TYR A 111 -13.68 9.38 -22.90
C TYR A 111 -14.35 8.52 -23.98
N THR A 112 -14.17 8.87 -25.26
CA THR A 112 -14.67 8.02 -26.37
C THR A 112 -13.94 6.66 -26.42
N PRO A 113 -14.50 5.63 -27.07
CA PRO A 113 -13.83 4.33 -27.27
C PRO A 113 -12.42 4.45 -27.89
N GLU A 114 -12.21 5.42 -28.76
CA GLU A 114 -10.90 5.70 -29.38
C GLU A 114 -9.95 6.33 -28.35
N LYS A 115 -10.45 7.27 -27.53
CA LYS A 115 -9.66 7.95 -26.52
C LYS A 115 -9.19 7.00 -25.41
N ILE A 116 -10.05 6.08 -24.96
CA ILE A 116 -9.64 5.09 -23.95
C ILE A 116 -8.60 4.10 -24.51
N LYS A 117 -8.69 3.73 -25.80
CA LYS A 117 -7.70 2.87 -26.48
C LYS A 117 -6.34 3.56 -26.65
N GLU A 118 -6.33 4.88 -26.81
CA GLU A 118 -5.11 5.69 -26.86
C GLU A 118 -4.44 5.78 -25.47
N LEU A 119 -5.24 5.94 -24.42
CA LEU A 119 -4.74 6.27 -23.08
C LEU A 119 -4.41 5.05 -22.20
N TYR A 120 -5.08 3.92 -22.41
CA TYR A 120 -5.04 2.80 -21.48
C TYR A 120 -4.65 1.47 -22.12
N SER A 121 -4.17 0.54 -21.30
CA SER A 121 -3.84 -0.82 -21.73
C SER A 121 -5.10 -1.57 -22.20
N ASN A 122 -4.92 -2.56 -23.10
CA ASN A 122 -6.03 -3.38 -23.60
C ASN A 122 -6.86 -4.01 -22.48
N LYS A 123 -6.22 -4.39 -21.36
CA LYS A 123 -6.90 -4.96 -20.19
C LYS A 123 -7.87 -3.95 -19.57
N VAL A 124 -7.43 -2.72 -19.34
CA VAL A 124 -8.25 -1.63 -18.80
C VAL A 124 -9.37 -1.25 -19.78
N VAL A 125 -9.04 -1.13 -21.07
CA VAL A 125 -10.02 -0.84 -22.13
C VAL A 125 -11.15 -1.86 -22.14
N ASN A 126 -10.83 -3.16 -22.09
CA ASN A 126 -11.83 -4.22 -22.11
C ASN A 126 -12.77 -4.13 -20.90
N ARG A 127 -12.24 -3.87 -19.69
CA ARG A 127 -13.08 -3.69 -18.49
C ARG A 127 -14.01 -2.49 -18.61
N ILE A 128 -13.50 -1.34 -19.05
CA ILE A 128 -14.29 -0.12 -19.25
C ILE A 128 -15.40 -0.35 -20.27
N LEU A 129 -15.08 -0.97 -21.41
CA LEU A 129 -16.05 -1.20 -22.48
C LEU A 129 -17.12 -2.21 -22.06
N PHE A 130 -16.72 -3.31 -21.42
CA PHE A 130 -17.65 -4.29 -20.85
C PHE A 130 -18.61 -3.63 -19.85
N ARG A 131 -18.07 -2.82 -18.93
CA ARG A 131 -18.89 -2.10 -17.95
C ARG A 131 -19.84 -1.09 -18.62
N ARG A 132 -19.39 -0.39 -19.68
CA ARG A 132 -20.27 0.52 -20.45
C ARG A 132 -21.41 -0.22 -21.14
N GLU A 133 -21.15 -1.40 -21.69
CA GLU A 133 -22.17 -2.25 -22.29
C GLU A 133 -23.21 -2.68 -21.24
N TYR A 134 -22.75 -3.13 -20.07
CA TYR A 134 -23.61 -3.45 -18.94
C TYR A 134 -24.52 -2.27 -18.54
N LEU A 135 -23.97 -1.05 -18.51
CA LEU A 135 -24.67 0.19 -18.14
C LEU A 135 -25.52 0.81 -19.26
N ASN A 136 -25.42 0.36 -20.51
CA ASN A 136 -26.18 0.92 -21.63
C ASN A 136 -27.60 0.34 -21.74
N ASN A 137 -27.88 -0.76 -21.05
CA ASN A 137 -29.25 -1.29 -20.90
C ASN A 137 -30.02 -0.46 -19.86
N GLU A 138 -31.34 -0.62 -19.76
CA GLU A 138 -32.11 -0.04 -18.65
C GLU A 138 -31.53 -0.52 -17.31
N GLU A 139 -30.80 0.37 -16.64
CA GLU A 139 -30.12 0.05 -15.40
C GLU A 139 -31.17 -0.07 -14.27
N LEU A 140 -31.23 -1.25 -13.66
CA LEU A 140 -32.06 -1.50 -12.49
C LEU A 140 -31.22 -1.39 -11.23
N PHE A 141 -31.83 -0.94 -10.15
CA PHE A 141 -31.13 -0.68 -8.89
C PHE A 141 -31.66 -1.53 -7.75
N THR A 142 -30.73 -2.13 -6.99
CA THR A 142 -31.03 -2.64 -5.64
C THR A 142 -30.50 -1.65 -4.63
N PHE A 143 -31.39 -0.82 -4.09
CA PHE A 143 -31.03 0.13 -3.05
C PHE A 143 -30.80 -0.55 -1.71
N PHE A 144 -29.81 -0.05 -0.98
CA PHE A 144 -29.58 -0.45 0.38
C PHE A 144 -29.10 0.73 1.21
N TRP A 145 -29.49 0.71 2.48
CA TRP A 145 -29.02 1.67 3.46
C TRP A 145 -29.25 1.10 4.88
N ALA A 146 -28.54 1.66 5.86
CA ALA A 146 -28.52 1.26 7.27
C ALA A 146 -27.81 -0.07 7.60
N THR A 147 -27.44 -0.19 8.89
CA THR A 147 -26.68 -1.30 9.49
C THR A 147 -27.33 -2.68 9.31
N LYS A 148 -28.66 -2.73 9.19
CA LYS A 148 -29.40 -3.99 8.98
C LYS A 148 -29.16 -4.58 7.59
N SER A 149 -28.78 -3.78 6.61
CA SER A 149 -28.52 -4.28 5.26
C SER A 149 -27.28 -5.16 5.26
N PRO A 150 -27.31 -6.37 4.68
CA PRO A 150 -26.12 -7.22 4.53
C PRO A 150 -25.03 -6.55 3.68
N PHE A 151 -25.41 -5.59 2.84
CA PHE A 151 -24.52 -4.83 1.95
C PHE A 151 -23.82 -3.67 2.66
N SER A 152 -24.30 -3.24 3.83
CA SER A 152 -23.66 -2.15 4.56
C SER A 152 -22.27 -2.54 5.10
N GLN A 153 -21.34 -1.58 5.06
CA GLN A 153 -20.06 -1.68 5.77
C GLN A 153 -20.22 -1.94 7.27
N TRP A 154 -21.31 -1.44 7.86
CA TRP A 154 -21.60 -1.52 9.28
C TRP A 154 -22.35 -2.80 9.66
N HIS A 155 -22.69 -3.64 8.69
CA HIS A 155 -23.28 -4.94 8.95
C HIS A 155 -22.29 -5.80 9.74
N SER A 156 -22.75 -6.36 10.86
CA SER A 156 -21.95 -7.27 11.68
C SER A 156 -21.70 -8.55 10.89
N ALA A 157 -20.46 -8.78 10.48
CA ALA A 157 -20.04 -9.96 9.75
C ALA A 157 -18.61 -10.30 10.15
N HIS A 158 -18.42 -11.50 10.68
CA HIS A 158 -17.09 -11.96 11.05
C HIS A 158 -16.43 -12.59 9.84
N PHE A 159 -15.22 -12.15 9.54
CA PHE A 159 -14.40 -12.74 8.49
C PHE A 159 -12.93 -12.55 8.83
N LYS A 160 -12.10 -13.28 8.10
CA LYS A 160 -10.66 -13.19 8.22
C LYS A 160 -10.04 -12.62 6.97
N ALA A 161 -8.99 -11.82 7.12
CA ALA A 161 -8.20 -11.35 6.00
C ALA A 161 -6.79 -11.00 6.46
N THR A 162 -5.82 -11.19 5.58
CA THR A 162 -4.45 -10.69 5.76
C THR A 162 -4.41 -9.18 5.63
N THR A 163 -3.35 -8.58 6.16
CA THR A 163 -3.09 -7.16 5.94
C THR A 163 -2.93 -6.88 4.44
N PHE A 164 -3.63 -5.87 3.94
CA PHE A 164 -3.53 -5.41 2.57
C PHE A 164 -3.11 -3.94 2.52
N ILE A 165 -1.89 -3.70 2.04
CA ILE A 165 -1.45 -2.38 1.59
C ILE A 165 -0.87 -2.61 0.20
N GLY A 166 -1.71 -2.49 -0.83
CA GLY A 166 -1.35 -2.75 -2.23
C GLY A 166 -0.19 -1.87 -2.69
N ALA A 167 1.04 -2.32 -2.44
CA ALA A 167 2.26 -1.55 -2.61
C ALA A 167 3.17 -2.21 -3.64
N ALA A 168 3.80 -1.38 -4.47
CA ALA A 168 4.76 -1.83 -5.48
C ALA A 168 6.07 -2.40 -4.89
N ASN A 169 6.30 -2.26 -3.57
CA ASN A 169 7.49 -2.75 -2.88
C ASN A 169 7.10 -3.49 -1.59
N GLU A 170 6.74 -4.76 -1.74
CA GLU A 170 6.30 -5.64 -0.66
C GLU A 170 7.34 -5.76 0.46
N GLU A 171 8.63 -5.85 0.13
CA GLU A 171 9.73 -5.98 1.11
C GLU A 171 9.85 -4.73 2.01
N ALA A 172 9.74 -3.53 1.42
CA ALA A 172 9.80 -2.30 2.19
C ALA A 172 8.59 -2.14 3.11
N VAL A 173 7.39 -2.51 2.62
CA VAL A 173 6.17 -2.51 3.43
C VAL A 173 6.26 -3.53 4.54
N GLU A 174 6.67 -4.76 4.26
CA GLU A 174 6.83 -5.79 5.26
C GLU A 174 7.81 -5.35 6.35
N LYS A 175 8.97 -4.81 5.99
CA LYS A 175 9.97 -4.33 6.95
C LYS A 175 9.45 -3.18 7.82
N LEU A 176 8.67 -2.26 7.26
CA LEU A 176 8.13 -1.11 8.01
C LEU A 176 6.95 -1.47 8.90
N LEU A 177 6.12 -2.43 8.46
CA LEU A 177 5.00 -2.94 9.23
C LEU A 177 5.44 -4.01 10.24
N ALA A 178 6.58 -4.66 10.03
CA ALA A 178 7.10 -5.70 10.90
C ALA A 178 7.22 -5.21 12.35
N GLY A 179 6.57 -5.93 13.27
CA GLY A 179 6.52 -5.59 14.70
C GLY A 179 5.61 -4.41 15.05
N ALA A 180 5.17 -3.62 14.07
CA ALA A 180 4.25 -2.50 14.24
C ALA A 180 2.79 -2.92 14.05
N PHE A 181 2.52 -3.77 13.06
CA PHE A 181 1.20 -4.27 12.69
C PHE A 181 1.28 -5.77 12.37
N PRO A 182 0.25 -6.57 12.71
CA PRO A 182 0.19 -7.96 12.28
C PRO A 182 0.03 -8.02 10.75
N VAL A 183 1.02 -8.59 10.05
CA VAL A 183 0.91 -8.87 8.61
C VAL A 183 0.11 -10.15 8.35
N SER A 184 0.08 -11.04 9.34
CA SER A 184 -0.71 -12.28 9.33
C SER A 184 -2.21 -12.04 9.22
N GLU A 185 -2.94 -13.10 8.87
CA GLU A 185 -4.40 -13.13 8.89
C GLU A 185 -4.96 -12.63 10.24
N GLN A 186 -5.90 -11.69 10.18
CA GLN A 186 -6.62 -11.14 11.33
C GLN A 186 -8.13 -11.36 11.18
N ARG A 187 -8.84 -11.36 12.32
CA ARG A 187 -10.31 -11.44 12.37
C ARG A 187 -10.90 -10.04 12.48
N TYR A 188 -11.91 -9.76 11.67
CA TYR A 188 -12.65 -8.51 11.69
C TYR A 188 -14.12 -8.77 12.01
N SER A 189 -14.78 -7.86 12.73
CA SER A 189 -16.19 -7.94 13.11
C SER A 189 -17.14 -7.30 12.10
N SER A 190 -16.62 -6.49 11.19
CA SER A 190 -17.36 -5.83 10.11
C SER A 190 -16.39 -5.34 9.02
N ALA A 191 -16.93 -5.03 7.84
CA ALA A 191 -16.14 -4.43 6.77
C ALA A 191 -15.68 -3.00 7.15
N GLU A 192 -16.42 -2.27 8.00
CA GLU A 192 -15.99 -0.97 8.56
C GLU A 192 -14.72 -1.13 9.41
N GLN A 193 -14.63 -2.16 10.26
CA GLN A 193 -13.43 -2.41 11.05
C GLN A 193 -12.22 -2.67 10.16
N PHE A 194 -12.39 -3.50 9.12
CA PHE A 194 -11.36 -3.76 8.13
C PHE A 194 -10.89 -2.46 7.44
N MET A 195 -11.84 -1.65 6.96
CA MET A 195 -11.56 -0.41 6.24
C MET A 195 -10.81 0.60 7.12
N MET A 196 -11.28 0.84 8.34
CA MET A 196 -10.65 1.84 9.23
C MET A 196 -9.32 1.36 9.78
N TYR A 197 -9.15 0.05 10.05
CA TYR A 197 -7.87 -0.52 10.45
C TYR A 197 -6.81 -0.31 9.37
N HIS A 198 -7.12 -0.67 8.11
CA HIS A 198 -6.19 -0.48 7.00
C HIS A 198 -5.95 1.00 6.67
N LYS A 199 -6.93 1.88 6.87
CA LYS A 199 -6.72 3.32 6.82
C LYS A 199 -5.66 3.76 7.84
N ALA A 200 -5.75 3.31 9.08
CA ALA A 200 -4.76 3.64 10.11
C ALA A 200 -3.37 3.06 9.77
N MET A 201 -3.30 1.85 9.22
CA MET A 201 -2.04 1.25 8.77
C MET A 201 -1.39 2.02 7.63
N LEU A 202 -2.16 2.47 6.64
CA LEU A 202 -1.68 3.22 5.48
C LEU A 202 -0.90 4.48 5.89
N PHE A 203 -1.31 5.12 6.99
CA PHE A 203 -0.67 6.32 7.54
C PHE A 203 0.25 6.04 8.75
N LEU A 204 0.52 4.76 9.02
CA LEU A 204 1.35 4.27 10.13
C LEU A 204 0.87 4.73 11.52
N ASP A 205 -0.43 4.98 11.67
CA ASP A 205 -1.04 5.33 12.96
C ASP A 205 -1.34 4.07 13.78
N ARG A 206 -0.28 3.55 14.39
CA ARG A 206 -0.30 2.31 15.21
C ARG A 206 -1.23 2.40 16.40
N THR A 207 -1.42 3.60 16.97
CA THR A 207 -2.26 3.78 18.16
C THR A 207 -3.71 3.61 17.80
N THR A 208 -4.16 4.33 16.76
CA THR A 208 -5.54 4.27 16.27
C THR A 208 -5.87 2.87 15.73
N ALA A 209 -4.94 2.23 15.00
CA ALA A 209 -5.15 0.86 14.52
C ALA A 209 -5.39 -0.15 15.66
N LYS A 210 -4.62 -0.08 16.75
CA LYS A 210 -4.81 -0.93 17.94
C LYS A 210 -6.16 -0.68 18.60
N GLN A 211 -6.58 0.58 18.69
CA GLN A 211 -7.90 0.94 19.23
C GLN A 211 -9.04 0.43 18.35
N ILE A 212 -8.91 0.49 17.03
CA ILE A 212 -9.91 -0.04 16.09
C ILE A 212 -10.07 -1.56 16.25
N MET A 213 -8.96 -2.28 16.40
CA MET A 213 -8.99 -3.75 16.59
C MET A 213 -9.48 -4.18 17.98
N SER A 214 -9.53 -3.29 18.97
CA SER A 214 -9.99 -3.61 20.33
C SER A 214 -11.48 -3.40 20.56
N THR A 215 -12.24 -2.94 19.55
CA THR A 215 -13.68 -2.68 19.64
C THR A 215 -14.42 -3.30 18.47
N ASN A 216 -15.65 -3.78 18.70
CA ASN A 216 -16.57 -4.23 17.66
C ASN A 216 -17.72 -3.23 17.41
N ASP A 217 -17.77 -2.12 18.16
CA ASP A 217 -18.76 -1.06 17.94
C ASP A 217 -18.40 -0.25 16.70
N VAL A 218 -19.17 -0.43 15.63
CA VAL A 218 -19.00 0.23 14.33
C VAL A 218 -19.05 1.76 14.41
N ARG A 219 -19.76 2.34 15.38
CA ARG A 219 -19.77 3.81 15.57
C ARG A 219 -18.43 4.28 16.12
N ASN A 220 -17.92 3.60 17.14
CA ASN A 220 -16.61 3.88 17.71
C ASN A 220 -15.49 3.67 16.68
N ILE A 221 -15.56 2.58 15.91
CA ILE A 221 -14.62 2.29 14.80
C ILE A 221 -14.62 3.45 13.79
N LYS A 222 -15.80 3.92 13.37
CA LYS A 222 -15.92 5.03 12.42
C LYS A 222 -15.27 6.29 12.96
N GLU A 223 -15.50 6.59 14.23
CA GLU A 223 -14.97 7.77 14.90
C GLU A 223 -13.45 7.71 15.02
N LEU A 224 -12.88 6.57 15.45
CA LEU A 224 -11.44 6.34 15.43
C LEU A 224 -10.85 6.53 14.03
N GLY A 225 -11.54 6.03 13.00
CA GLY A 225 -11.15 6.21 11.60
C GLY A 225 -11.12 7.66 11.10
N ARG A 226 -11.88 8.57 11.73
CA ARG A 226 -11.81 10.02 11.47
C ARG A 226 -10.60 10.68 12.14
N GLN A 227 -10.06 10.04 13.19
CA GLN A 227 -8.96 10.56 14.00
C GLN A 227 -7.58 10.03 13.57
N VAL A 228 -7.51 9.24 12.51
CA VAL A 228 -6.26 8.72 11.94
C VAL A 228 -5.30 9.88 11.65
N LYS A 229 -4.12 9.81 12.25
CA LYS A 229 -3.06 10.83 12.11
C LYS A 229 -2.35 10.73 10.75
N HIS A 230 -1.73 11.84 10.35
CA HIS A 230 -0.93 11.96 9.12
C HIS A 230 -1.71 11.60 7.85
N PHE A 231 -3.03 11.79 7.89
CA PHE A 231 -3.93 11.51 6.78
C PHE A 231 -3.60 12.38 5.56
N ASP A 232 -3.47 11.73 4.40
CA ASP A 232 -3.36 12.37 3.09
C ASP A 232 -4.51 11.88 2.20
N GLU A 233 -5.33 12.81 1.69
CA GLU A 233 -6.52 12.48 0.91
C GLU A 233 -6.17 11.83 -0.43
N ASN A 234 -5.06 12.20 -1.07
CA ASN A 234 -4.70 11.63 -2.38
C ASN A 234 -4.25 10.18 -2.21
N VAL A 235 -3.41 9.91 -1.19
CA VAL A 235 -3.00 8.56 -0.84
C VAL A 235 -4.22 7.72 -0.45
N TRP A 236 -5.14 8.27 0.36
CA TRP A 236 -6.37 7.57 0.70
C TRP A 236 -7.25 7.28 -0.53
N LYS A 237 -7.51 8.28 -1.38
CA LYS A 237 -8.30 8.12 -2.61
C LYS A 237 -7.73 7.01 -3.50
N TYR A 238 -6.40 6.95 -3.62
CA TYR A 238 -5.73 5.94 -4.43
C TYR A 238 -5.95 4.50 -3.90
N HIS A 239 -5.91 4.29 -2.58
CA HIS A 239 -5.99 2.96 -1.98
C HIS A 239 -7.39 2.52 -1.53
N ARG A 240 -8.30 3.46 -1.22
CA ARG A 240 -9.56 3.17 -0.51
C ARG A 240 -10.44 2.15 -1.20
N SER A 241 -10.57 2.23 -2.53
CA SER A 241 -11.44 1.34 -3.30
C SER A 241 -10.95 -0.10 -3.25
N ASN A 242 -9.63 -0.31 -3.37
CA ASN A 242 -9.04 -1.65 -3.26
C ASN A 242 -9.17 -2.19 -1.83
N ILE A 243 -8.93 -1.37 -0.81
CA ILE A 243 -9.13 -1.77 0.60
C ILE A 243 -10.58 -2.20 0.84
N VAL A 244 -11.57 -1.42 0.39
CA VAL A 244 -12.98 -1.75 0.57
C VAL A 244 -13.39 -2.98 -0.24
N TYR A 245 -12.86 -3.14 -1.45
CA TYR A 245 -13.06 -4.33 -2.27
C TYR A 245 -12.54 -5.59 -1.56
N GLU A 246 -11.29 -5.61 -1.09
CA GLU A 246 -10.71 -6.79 -0.43
C GLU A 246 -11.47 -7.16 0.85
N GLY A 247 -11.83 -6.17 1.67
CA GLY A 247 -12.61 -6.38 2.88
C GLY A 247 -14.01 -6.97 2.60
N ASN A 248 -14.70 -6.46 1.58
CA ASN A 248 -16.01 -7.01 1.20
C ASN A 248 -15.89 -8.36 0.52
N LYS A 249 -14.89 -8.59 -0.32
CA LYS A 249 -14.66 -9.89 -0.95
C LYS A 249 -14.45 -10.96 0.11
N ALA A 250 -13.61 -10.69 1.12
CA ALA A 250 -13.41 -11.60 2.25
C ALA A 250 -14.72 -11.82 3.05
N LYS A 251 -15.46 -10.74 3.35
CA LYS A 251 -16.76 -10.80 4.03
C LYS A 251 -17.75 -11.72 3.29
N PHE A 252 -18.00 -11.47 2.01
CA PHE A 252 -19.01 -12.20 1.23
C PHE A 252 -18.56 -13.62 0.88
N THR A 253 -17.26 -13.89 0.66
CA THR A 253 -16.79 -15.26 0.35
C THR A 253 -16.78 -16.19 1.57
N GLN A 254 -16.66 -15.66 2.78
CA GLN A 254 -16.61 -16.46 4.02
C GLN A 254 -17.97 -16.60 4.74
N ASN A 255 -18.99 -15.87 4.31
CA ASN A 255 -20.32 -15.88 4.92
C ASN A 255 -21.37 -16.26 3.88
N GLU A 256 -21.74 -17.54 3.82
CA GLU A 256 -22.59 -18.08 2.74
C GLU A 256 -23.94 -17.36 2.61
N ALA A 257 -24.63 -17.09 3.71
CA ALA A 257 -25.90 -16.36 3.67
C ALA A 257 -25.75 -14.92 3.12
N LEU A 258 -24.62 -14.25 3.40
CA LEU A 258 -24.35 -12.92 2.83
C LEU A 258 -24.02 -13.04 1.34
N LYS A 259 -23.26 -14.06 0.95
CA LYS A 259 -22.94 -14.39 -0.44
C LYS A 259 -24.22 -14.60 -1.26
N GLU A 260 -25.13 -15.43 -0.77
CA GLU A 260 -26.43 -15.70 -1.38
C GLU A 260 -27.24 -14.40 -1.54
N ALA A 261 -27.28 -13.56 -0.50
CA ALA A 261 -27.94 -12.26 -0.58
C ALA A 261 -27.32 -11.34 -1.65
N LEU A 262 -25.99 -11.37 -1.82
CA LEU A 262 -25.31 -10.61 -2.87
C LEU A 262 -25.64 -11.15 -4.26
N LEU A 263 -25.56 -12.47 -4.46
CA LEU A 263 -25.87 -13.12 -5.74
C LEU A 263 -27.33 -12.90 -6.15
N ALA A 264 -28.27 -12.88 -5.19
CA ALA A 264 -29.69 -12.62 -5.44
C ALA A 264 -29.98 -11.24 -6.05
N THR A 265 -29.02 -10.30 -6.02
CA THR A 265 -29.16 -8.99 -6.67
C THR A 265 -28.76 -8.96 -8.14
N GLN A 266 -28.48 -10.13 -8.75
CA GLN A 266 -28.09 -10.25 -10.17
C GLN A 266 -29.02 -9.43 -11.08
N GLY A 267 -28.43 -8.78 -12.08
CA GLY A 267 -29.15 -7.93 -13.02
C GLY A 267 -29.45 -6.52 -12.53
N THR A 268 -29.03 -6.17 -11.30
CA THR A 268 -29.15 -4.80 -10.78
C THR A 268 -27.80 -4.25 -10.34
N THR A 269 -27.61 -2.94 -10.39
CA THR A 269 -26.51 -2.28 -9.69
C THR A 269 -26.90 -2.07 -8.23
N LEU A 270 -26.03 -2.45 -7.29
CA LEU A 270 -26.25 -2.13 -5.88
C LEU A 270 -26.04 -0.63 -5.64
N VAL A 271 -26.92 0.00 -4.86
CA VAL A 271 -26.89 1.45 -4.62
C VAL A 271 -26.99 1.78 -3.14
N GLU A 272 -25.94 2.39 -2.58
CA GLU A 272 -25.96 2.88 -1.20
C GLU A 272 -26.69 4.22 -1.12
N ALA A 273 -27.95 4.17 -0.69
CA ALA A 273 -28.85 5.33 -0.59
C ALA A 273 -28.63 6.15 0.70
N ALA A 274 -27.38 6.57 0.92
CA ALA A 274 -26.97 7.37 2.06
C ALA A 274 -27.02 8.88 1.73
N PRO A 275 -27.90 9.69 2.38
CA PRO A 275 -28.13 11.09 1.99
C PRO A 275 -26.95 12.04 2.24
N ASN A 276 -26.04 11.70 3.15
CA ASN A 276 -24.90 12.56 3.51
C ASN A 276 -23.55 11.96 3.09
N ASP A 277 -23.55 10.88 2.30
CA ASP A 277 -22.33 10.23 1.81
C ASP A 277 -22.26 10.35 0.29
N THR A 278 -21.31 11.15 -0.19
CA THR A 278 -21.06 11.38 -1.62
C THR A 278 -19.89 10.56 -2.15
N ILE A 279 -19.24 9.74 -1.32
CA ILE A 279 -18.13 8.87 -1.72
C ILE A 279 -18.64 7.45 -1.86
N TRP A 280 -19.13 6.85 -0.77
CA TRP A 280 -19.58 5.46 -0.76
C TRP A 280 -21.02 5.32 -1.24
N GLY A 281 -21.85 6.34 -0.98
CA GLY A 281 -23.24 6.42 -1.41
C GLY A 281 -23.53 7.45 -2.50
N ILE A 282 -24.82 7.63 -2.78
CA ILE A 282 -25.34 8.53 -3.84
C ILE A 282 -25.68 9.94 -3.37
N GLY A 283 -25.57 10.23 -2.07
CA GLY A 283 -25.97 11.52 -1.49
C GLY A 283 -27.48 11.77 -1.50
N LEU A 284 -28.30 10.72 -1.70
CA LEU A 284 -29.76 10.77 -1.73
C LEU A 284 -30.33 9.58 -0.93
N THR A 285 -31.55 9.73 -0.41
CA THR A 285 -32.32 8.62 0.17
C THR A 285 -32.96 7.77 -0.92
N GLN A 286 -33.30 6.52 -0.63
CA GLN A 286 -33.94 5.60 -1.59
C GLN A 286 -35.28 6.13 -2.12
N ASP A 287 -36.03 6.85 -1.29
CA ASP A 287 -37.35 7.39 -1.65
C ASP A 287 -37.26 8.70 -2.49
N ASP A 288 -36.05 9.21 -2.73
CA ASP A 288 -35.86 10.39 -3.56
C ASP A 288 -36.10 10.05 -5.04
N VAL A 289 -36.86 10.88 -5.76
CA VAL A 289 -37.17 10.67 -7.18
C VAL A 289 -35.91 10.72 -8.06
N GLY A 290 -34.85 11.40 -7.62
CA GLY A 290 -33.53 11.38 -8.22
C GLY A 290 -32.75 10.09 -7.97
N ALA A 291 -33.03 9.35 -6.90
CA ALA A 291 -32.28 8.11 -6.61
C ALA A 291 -32.39 7.07 -7.74
N GLN A 292 -33.48 7.10 -8.52
CA GLN A 292 -33.70 6.22 -9.68
C GLN A 292 -32.95 6.63 -10.95
N ARG A 293 -32.17 7.72 -10.93
CA ARG A 293 -31.46 8.27 -12.09
C ARG A 293 -30.03 8.63 -11.72
N ARG A 294 -29.08 7.83 -12.19
CA ARG A 294 -27.64 7.95 -11.89
C ARG A 294 -27.11 9.36 -12.13
N GLU A 295 -27.55 10.00 -13.20
CA GLU A 295 -27.17 11.35 -13.60
C GLU A 295 -27.60 12.44 -12.61
N THR A 296 -28.51 12.13 -11.69
CA THR A 296 -28.96 13.07 -10.66
C THR A 296 -28.28 12.85 -9.31
N TRP A 297 -27.48 11.80 -9.17
CA TRP A 297 -26.75 11.50 -7.93
C TRP A 297 -25.65 12.54 -7.71
N SER A 298 -25.52 12.99 -6.46
CA SER A 298 -24.42 13.86 -6.04
C SER A 298 -23.22 13.07 -5.50
N GLY A 299 -23.41 11.77 -5.30
CA GLY A 299 -22.40 10.84 -4.80
C GLY A 299 -21.96 9.79 -5.82
N LYS A 300 -20.81 9.17 -5.55
CA LYS A 300 -20.15 8.23 -6.46
C LYS A 300 -20.68 6.79 -6.38
N ASN A 301 -21.42 6.44 -5.34
CA ASN A 301 -21.87 5.07 -5.09
C ASN A 301 -20.73 4.02 -5.06
N LEU A 302 -19.52 4.39 -4.61
CA LEU A 302 -18.36 3.50 -4.73
C LEU A 302 -18.57 2.14 -4.06
N LEU A 303 -19.27 2.08 -2.92
CA LEU A 303 -19.54 0.82 -2.25
C LEU A 303 -20.44 -0.07 -3.11
N GLY A 304 -21.53 0.49 -3.65
CA GLY A 304 -22.45 -0.22 -4.52
C GLY A 304 -21.77 -0.79 -5.77
N GLU A 305 -20.89 0.00 -6.40
CA GLU A 305 -20.11 -0.43 -7.56
C GLU A 305 -19.11 -1.56 -7.22
N ILE A 306 -18.44 -1.47 -6.07
CA ILE A 306 -17.52 -2.52 -5.58
C ILE A 306 -18.27 -3.82 -5.32
N LEU A 307 -19.43 -3.76 -4.65
CA LEU A 307 -20.24 -4.94 -4.36
C LEU A 307 -20.78 -5.58 -5.65
N THR A 308 -21.20 -4.74 -6.60
CA THR A 308 -21.65 -5.18 -7.93
C THR A 308 -20.52 -5.90 -8.66
N GLN A 309 -19.30 -5.35 -8.64
CA GLN A 309 -18.11 -5.97 -9.23
C GLN A 309 -17.80 -7.33 -8.59
N ILE A 310 -17.77 -7.41 -7.25
CA ILE A 310 -17.52 -8.66 -6.51
C ILE A 310 -18.57 -9.71 -6.89
N ARG A 311 -19.84 -9.32 -7.02
CA ARG A 311 -20.92 -10.23 -7.45
C ARG A 311 -20.63 -10.82 -8.83
N VAL A 312 -20.36 -9.98 -9.84
CA VAL A 312 -20.08 -10.41 -11.23
C VAL A 312 -18.91 -11.39 -11.26
N GLU A 313 -17.84 -11.12 -10.51
CA GLU A 313 -16.69 -12.03 -10.41
C GLU A 313 -17.05 -13.37 -9.76
N LEU A 314 -17.85 -13.36 -8.68
CA LEU A 314 -18.32 -14.58 -8.03
C LEU A 314 -19.21 -15.44 -8.92
N MET A 315 -19.87 -14.84 -9.92
CA MET A 315 -20.70 -15.52 -10.91
C MET A 315 -19.90 -16.05 -12.11
N GLY A 316 -18.63 -15.66 -12.25
CA GLY A 316 -17.80 -16.02 -13.40
C GLY A 316 -18.18 -15.27 -14.69
N GLU A 317 -18.81 -14.11 -14.56
CA GLU A 317 -19.26 -13.28 -15.69
C GLU A 317 -18.16 -12.32 -16.21
N TYR A 318 -16.88 -12.65 -15.99
CA TYR A 318 -15.71 -11.80 -16.30
C TYR A 318 -14.72 -12.49 -17.26
#